data_AF-A0A9P8JSP3-F1
#
_entry.id   AF-A0A9P8JSP3-F1
#
_cell.length_a   1.000
_cell.length_b   1.000
_cell.length_c   1.000
_cell.angle_alpha   90.00
_cell.angle_beta   90.00
_cell.angle_gamma   90.00
#
_symmetry.space_group_name_H-M   'P 1'
#
loop_
_entity.id
_entity.type
_entity.pdbx_description
1 polymer ?
#
loop_
_entity_poly.entity_id
_entity_poly.type
_entity_poly.pdbx_seq_one_letter_code
_entity_poly.pdbx_strand_id
1 'polypeptide(L)'
;MASEDKRVCEGADCNNEAGSLQCPTCQKQGMASFFCSNDCFKRNWSEHKKKHKSTSNPLRSIFAPSVISEPDPATGTHNPFPTFPFTGDLRPVYPLSPKRKVPEHIPRPDYAK
;
A
#
# COMPACT_ATOMS: atom_id res chain seq x y z
N MET A 1 -21.40 -2.27 -21.42
CA MET A 1 -22.49 -2.62 -20.50
C MET A 1 -21.85 -3.42 -19.37
N ALA A 2 -21.87 -2.90 -18.13
CA ALA A 2 -21.24 -3.56 -16.99
C ALA A 2 -22.14 -4.72 -16.55
N SER A 3 -21.61 -5.93 -16.55
CA SER A 3 -22.26 -7.13 -16.04
C SER A 3 -22.60 -6.95 -14.55
N GLU A 4 -23.89 -6.97 -14.24
CA GLU A 4 -24.44 -7.00 -12.88
C GLU A 4 -24.12 -8.36 -12.25
N ASP A 5 -22.91 -8.49 -11.74
CA ASP A 5 -22.60 -9.56 -10.79
C ASP A 5 -23.50 -9.36 -9.56
N LYS A 6 -24.26 -10.38 -9.16
CA LYS A 6 -25.19 -10.29 -8.02
C LYS A 6 -24.38 -10.23 -6.72
N ARG A 7 -24.06 -9.01 -6.29
CA ARG A 7 -23.29 -8.75 -5.05
C ARG A 7 -24.26 -8.49 -3.91
N VAL A 8 -23.88 -8.89 -2.70
CA VAL A 8 -24.62 -8.56 -1.47
C VAL A 8 -24.11 -7.22 -0.92
N CYS A 9 -25.00 -6.44 -0.33
CA CYS A 9 -24.66 -5.19 0.33
C CYS A 9 -23.65 -5.42 1.46
N GLU A 10 -22.65 -4.55 1.56
CA GLU A 10 -21.61 -4.62 2.60
C GLU A 10 -22.07 -4.08 3.98
N GLY A 11 -23.34 -3.72 4.12
CA GLY A 11 -23.91 -3.24 5.39
C GLY A 11 -24.00 -4.37 6.40
N ALA A 12 -23.48 -4.19 7.62
CA ALA A 12 -23.45 -5.23 8.65
C ALA A 12 -24.86 -5.71 9.06
N ASP A 13 -25.86 -4.86 8.84
CA ASP A 13 -27.26 -5.11 9.13
C ASP A 13 -28.14 -5.18 7.86
N CYS A 14 -27.53 -5.36 6.67
CA CYS A 14 -28.23 -5.30 5.39
C CYS A 14 -27.91 -6.50 4.49
N ASN A 15 -28.94 -7.29 4.12
CA ASN A 15 -28.81 -8.44 3.22
C ASN A 15 -29.38 -8.18 1.82
N ASN A 16 -29.61 -6.92 1.46
CA ASN A 16 -30.15 -6.56 0.15
C ASN A 16 -29.08 -6.74 -0.94
N GLU A 17 -29.54 -6.85 -2.19
CA GLU A 17 -28.65 -6.78 -3.36
C GLU A 17 -27.93 -5.43 -3.40
N ALA A 18 -26.62 -5.46 -3.63
CA ALA A 18 -25.81 -4.26 -3.69
C ALA A 18 -26.05 -3.53 -5.02
N GLY A 19 -26.13 -2.19 -4.95
CA GLY A 19 -26.21 -1.36 -6.13
C GLY A 19 -24.83 -1.09 -6.74
N SER A 20 -24.77 -0.09 -7.62
CA SER A 20 -23.53 0.44 -8.19
C SER A 20 -22.78 1.40 -7.24
N LEU A 21 -23.35 1.72 -6.07
CA LEU A 21 -22.77 2.66 -5.12
C LEU A 21 -21.58 2.03 -4.39
N GLN A 22 -20.38 2.51 -4.67
CA GLN A 22 -19.12 2.07 -4.06
C GLN A 22 -18.57 3.11 -3.09
N CYS A 23 -17.82 2.66 -2.06
CA CYS A 23 -17.04 3.58 -1.23
C CYS A 23 -15.89 4.21 -2.05
N PRO A 24 -15.72 5.56 -2.04
CA PRO A 24 -14.65 6.23 -2.79
C PRO A 24 -13.23 5.77 -2.41
N THR A 25 -12.99 5.39 -1.15
CA THR A 25 -11.69 4.87 -0.70
C THR A 25 -11.43 3.46 -1.21
N CYS A 26 -12.44 2.58 -1.13
CA CYS A 26 -12.34 1.23 -1.72
C CYS A 26 -12.12 1.28 -3.22
N GLN A 27 -12.78 2.21 -3.93
CA GLN A 27 -12.59 2.41 -5.36
C GLN A 27 -11.12 2.77 -5.68
N LYS A 28 -10.50 3.65 -4.90
CA LYS A 28 -9.08 4.00 -5.05
C LYS A 28 -8.13 2.84 -4.71
N GLN A 29 -8.52 1.97 -3.78
CA GLN A 29 -7.73 0.82 -3.34
C GLN A 29 -8.01 -0.47 -4.15
N GLY A 30 -8.88 -0.42 -5.17
CA GLY A 30 -9.24 -1.58 -5.96
C GLY A 30 -10.06 -2.65 -5.21
N MET A 31 -10.65 -2.31 -4.07
CA MET A 31 -11.47 -3.23 -3.28
C MET A 31 -12.94 -3.14 -3.65
N ALA A 32 -13.61 -4.29 -3.76
CA ALA A 32 -15.04 -4.38 -4.00
C ALA A 32 -15.83 -4.16 -2.70
N SER A 33 -16.42 -2.98 -2.52
CA SER A 33 -17.38 -2.72 -1.43
C SER A 33 -18.57 -1.93 -1.96
N PHE A 34 -19.71 -2.59 -2.03
CA PHE A 34 -20.91 -2.02 -2.65
C PHE A 34 -22.04 -1.93 -1.64
N PHE A 35 -22.84 -0.87 -1.78
CA PHE A 35 -23.98 -0.59 -0.93
C PHE A 35 -25.26 -0.55 -1.78
N CYS A 36 -26.36 -1.00 -1.21
CA CYS A 36 -27.66 -0.96 -1.88
C CYS A 36 -28.20 0.49 -2.06
N SER A 37 -27.83 1.41 -1.16
CA SER A 37 -28.29 2.81 -1.21
C SER A 37 -27.36 3.78 -0.46
N ASN A 38 -27.55 5.09 -0.70
CA ASN A 38 -26.81 6.15 0.00
C ASN A 38 -27.08 6.16 1.50
N ASP A 39 -28.32 5.89 1.92
CA ASP A 39 -28.69 5.80 3.33
C ASP A 39 -28.04 4.59 4.01
N CYS A 40 -27.97 3.46 3.32
CA CYS A 40 -27.28 2.27 3.83
C CYS A 40 -25.78 2.56 4.02
N PHE A 41 -25.16 3.24 3.06
CA PHE A 41 -23.77 3.70 3.15
C PHE A 41 -23.54 4.62 4.36
N LYS A 42 -24.38 5.64 4.57
CA LYS A 42 -24.24 6.58 5.70
C LYS A 42 -24.41 5.89 7.05
N ARG A 43 -25.40 5.00 7.18
CA ARG A 43 -25.68 4.27 8.43
C ARG A 43 -24.56 3.29 8.78
N ASN A 44 -24.00 2.62 7.78
CA ASN A 44 -22.90 1.66 7.95
C ASN A 44 -21.51 2.29 7.89
N TRP A 45 -21.39 3.60 7.63
CA TRP A 45 -20.11 4.30 7.45
C TRP A 45 -19.16 4.11 8.65
N SER A 46 -19.68 4.20 9.87
CA SER A 46 -18.85 4.09 11.08
C SER A 46 -18.24 2.69 11.27
N GLU A 47 -18.90 1.65 10.77
CA GLU A 47 -18.37 0.28 10.76
C GLU A 47 -17.47 0.05 9.56
N HIS A 48 -17.92 0.46 8.37
CA HIS A 48 -17.17 0.31 7.13
C HIS A 48 -15.82 1.03 7.16
N LYS A 49 -15.75 2.25 7.71
CA LYS A 49 -14.49 3.01 7.81
C LYS A 49 -13.44 2.34 8.71
N LYS A 50 -13.82 1.37 9.54
CA LYS A 50 -12.86 0.57 10.32
C LYS A 50 -12.04 -0.36 9.40
N LYS A 51 -12.61 -0.83 8.29
CA LYS A 51 -11.88 -1.57 7.24
C LYS A 51 -10.85 -0.67 6.52
N HIS A 52 -11.06 0.64 6.57
CA HIS A 52 -10.15 1.67 6.07
C HIS A 52 -9.24 2.26 7.12
N LYS A 53 -9.33 1.82 8.38
CA LYS A 53 -8.47 2.33 9.43
C LYS A 53 -7.06 1.95 8.99
N SER A 54 -6.37 2.98 8.49
CA SER A 54 -5.02 2.93 7.99
C SER A 54 -4.24 1.96 8.84
N THR A 55 -3.38 1.15 8.22
CA THR A 55 -2.28 0.49 8.90
C THR A 55 -1.33 1.54 9.53
N SER A 56 -1.83 2.61 10.15
CA SER A 56 -1.22 3.33 11.25
C SER A 56 -1.20 2.37 12.44
N ASN A 57 -0.40 1.32 12.30
CA ASN A 57 0.09 0.58 13.43
C ASN A 57 0.65 1.63 14.40
N PRO A 58 0.12 1.80 15.62
CA PRO A 58 0.64 2.78 16.58
C PRO A 58 2.12 2.51 16.92
N LEU A 59 2.61 1.32 16.56
CA LEU A 59 4.00 0.88 16.65
C LEU A 59 4.82 1.15 15.37
N ARG A 60 4.38 1.97 14.41
CA ARG A 60 5.17 2.35 13.20
C ARG A 60 6.56 2.92 13.54
N SER A 61 6.71 3.50 14.73
CA SER A 61 8.00 4.01 15.25
C SER A 61 8.88 2.89 15.85
N ILE A 62 8.28 1.80 16.32
CA ILE A 62 8.97 0.72 17.06
C ILE A 62 9.34 -0.44 16.14
N PHE A 63 8.47 -0.75 15.18
CA PHE A 63 8.71 -1.76 14.16
C PHE A 63 8.47 -1.12 12.80
N ALA A 64 9.54 -1.00 12.01
CA ALA A 64 9.41 -0.64 10.61
C ALA A 64 8.46 -1.66 9.95
N PRO A 65 7.41 -1.23 9.24
CA PRO A 65 6.56 -2.16 8.51
C PRO A 65 7.44 -2.97 7.56
N SER A 66 7.43 -4.30 7.66
CA SER A 66 8.21 -5.20 6.79
C SER A 66 7.66 -5.26 5.35
N VAL A 67 6.99 -4.19 4.91
CA VAL A 67 6.43 -4.08 3.57
C VAL A 67 7.57 -3.70 2.63
N ILE A 68 8.59 -4.55 2.51
CA ILE A 68 9.47 -4.49 1.34
C ILE A 68 8.52 -4.44 0.14
N SER A 69 8.59 -3.37 -0.64
CA SER A 69 7.79 -3.25 -1.85
C SER A 69 8.00 -4.54 -2.64
N GLU A 70 6.92 -5.23 -3.00
CA GLU A 70 7.01 -6.47 -3.77
C GLU A 70 8.00 -6.25 -4.92
N PRO A 71 9.01 -7.13 -5.08
CA PRO A 71 10.01 -6.95 -6.12
C PRO A 71 9.34 -6.78 -7.48
N ASP A 72 9.79 -5.80 -8.25
CA ASP A 72 9.28 -5.59 -9.59
C ASP A 72 9.47 -6.87 -10.42
N PRO A 73 8.41 -7.45 -11.03
CA PRO A 73 8.48 -8.77 -11.65
C PRO A 73 9.37 -8.81 -12.90
N ALA A 74 9.71 -7.66 -13.48
CA ALA A 74 10.58 -7.58 -14.65
C ALA A 74 12.06 -7.42 -14.28
N THR A 75 12.36 -6.70 -13.19
CA THR A 75 13.74 -6.32 -12.83
C THR A 75 14.24 -6.95 -11.53
N GLY A 76 13.34 -7.53 -10.71
CA GLY A 76 13.66 -8.05 -9.38
C GLY A 76 14.10 -6.97 -8.38
N THR A 77 13.93 -5.70 -8.74
CA THR A 77 14.36 -4.58 -7.89
C THR A 77 13.28 -4.15 -6.91
N HIS A 78 13.69 -3.59 -5.76
CA HIS A 78 12.74 -3.12 -4.75
C HIS A 78 13.24 -1.86 -4.01
N ASN A 79 12.31 -1.17 -3.36
CA ASN A 79 12.58 -0.10 -2.41
C ASN A 79 12.51 -0.66 -0.97
N PRO A 80 13.63 -0.74 -0.24
CA PRO A 80 13.65 -1.25 1.13
C PRO A 80 13.06 -0.26 2.15
N PHE A 81 12.75 0.97 1.75
CA PHE A 81 12.18 2.03 2.57
C PHE A 81 10.79 2.45 2.05
N PRO A 82 9.82 1.53 2.03
CA PRO A 82 8.47 1.74 1.47
C PRO A 82 7.71 2.90 2.14
N THR A 83 7.98 3.15 3.41
CA THR A 83 7.24 4.12 4.25
C THR A 83 8.04 5.37 4.54
N PHE A 84 9.25 5.50 4.00
CA PHE A 84 10.03 6.72 4.17
C PHE A 84 9.37 7.86 3.38
N PRO A 85 9.11 9.02 3.99
CA PRO A 85 8.44 10.14 3.33
C PRO A 85 9.44 10.90 2.44
N PHE A 86 9.70 10.37 1.25
CA PHE A 86 10.51 11.04 0.25
C PHE A 86 9.87 12.39 -0.15
N THR A 87 10.69 13.43 -0.27
CA THR A 87 10.24 14.79 -0.58
C THR A 87 9.88 15.01 -2.06
N GLY A 88 10.19 14.05 -2.93
CA GLY A 88 9.90 14.10 -4.36
C GLY A 88 9.70 12.70 -4.96
N ASP A 89 9.83 12.57 -6.28
CA ASP A 89 9.54 11.30 -7.00
C ASP A 89 10.68 10.28 -7.00
N LEU A 90 11.91 10.71 -6.65
CA LEU A 90 13.09 9.84 -6.64
C LEU A 90 12.96 8.73 -5.60
N ARG A 91 13.24 7.47 -5.98
CA ARG A 91 13.18 6.29 -5.10
C ARG A 91 14.47 5.46 -5.18
N PRO A 92 14.88 4.82 -4.08
CA PRO A 92 16.02 3.92 -4.10
C PRO A 92 15.67 2.61 -4.79
N VAL A 93 16.66 2.02 -5.46
CA VAL A 93 16.56 0.75 -6.20
C VAL A 93 17.59 -0.22 -5.64
N TYR A 94 17.13 -1.35 -5.14
CA TYR A 94 17.96 -2.42 -4.57
C TYR A 94 17.82 -3.73 -5.36
N PRO A 95 18.85 -4.60 -5.39
CA PRO A 95 20.13 -4.48 -4.68
C PRO A 95 21.11 -3.48 -5.32
N LEU A 96 21.97 -2.89 -4.50
CA LEU A 96 23.06 -2.03 -4.98
C LEU A 96 24.15 -2.87 -5.63
N SER A 97 24.86 -2.27 -6.60
CA SER A 97 26.04 -2.89 -7.19
C SER A 97 27.17 -3.07 -6.14
N PRO A 98 28.02 -4.10 -6.27
CA PRO A 98 29.20 -4.25 -5.44
C PRO A 98 30.12 -3.02 -5.49
N LYS A 99 30.81 -2.74 -4.38
CA LYS A 99 31.85 -1.68 -4.35
C LYS A 99 32.96 -2.01 -5.35
N ARG A 100 33.43 -1.00 -6.09
CA ARG A 100 34.56 -1.15 -7.02
C ARG A 100 35.86 -1.32 -6.23
N LYS A 101 36.78 -2.15 -6.74
CA LYS A 101 38.11 -2.33 -6.13
C LYS A 101 39.00 -1.14 -6.45
N VAL A 102 39.70 -0.63 -5.43
CA VAL A 102 40.73 0.40 -5.59
C VAL A 102 42.08 -0.30 -5.74
N PRO A 103 42.85 -0.02 -6.81
CA PRO A 103 44.20 -0.57 -6.99
C PRO A 103 45.11 -0.34 -5.79
N GLU A 104 46.02 -1.28 -5.53
CA GLU A 104 46.84 -1.29 -4.31
C GLU A 104 47.85 -0.14 -4.21
N HIS A 105 48.35 0.35 -5.34
CA HIS A 105 49.35 1.42 -5.41
C HIS A 105 48.80 2.81 -5.03
N ILE A 106 47.47 2.95 -4.92
CA ILE A 106 46.85 4.23 -4.57
C ILE A 106 46.88 4.38 -3.05
N PRO A 107 47.47 5.48 -2.51
CA PRO A 107 47.49 5.71 -1.06
C PRO A 107 46.06 5.84 -0.54
N ARG A 108 45.75 5.08 0.50
CA ARG A 108 44.43 5.06 1.14
C ARG A 108 44.40 6.07 2.28
N PRO A 109 43.34 6.89 2.38
CA PRO A 109 43.11 7.69 3.58
C PRO A 109 42.79 6.79 4.79
N ASP A 110 42.84 7.36 5.99
CA ASP A 110 42.64 6.66 7.26
C ASP A 110 41.24 6.01 7.42
N TYR A 111 40.22 6.54 6.75
CA TYR A 111 38.87 5.98 6.72
C TYR A 111 38.67 4.85 5.71
N ALA A 112 39.62 4.60 4.80
CA ALA A 112 39.48 3.64 3.71
C ALA A 112 40.04 2.25 4.07
N LYS A 113 39.53 1.69 5.19
CA LYS A 113 39.80 0.30 5.58
C LYS A 113 39.07 -0.69 4.67
#